data_AF-A0A7J8PAW0-F1
#
_entry.id   AF-A0A7J8PAW0-F1
#
_cell.length_a   1.000
_cell.length_b   1.000
_cell.length_c   1.000
_cell.angle_alpha   90.00
_cell.angle_beta   90.00
_cell.angle_gamma   90.00
#
_symmetry.space_group_name_H-M   'P 1'
#
loop_
_entity.id
_entity.type
_entity.pdbx_description
1 polymer ?
#
loop_
_entity_poly.entity_id
_entity_poly.type
_entity_poly.pdbx_seq_one_letter_code
_entity_poly.pdbx_strand_id
1 'polypeptide(L)'
;DGYGVRQNITEGRRFLVQANARELAAGLSSASVSNIATCSWLTWSPHPIPHPTNRHPNVPGCPLLSDFGCNVPAPEAHPANKFLTDWFGSRDGIPGPGLRLCSHVGCGRPETRRHEFRRCSVCGAVNYCSRACQALDWKLRHKAECAPVERWLDEEGVGGDGMDEVIAES
;
A
#
# COMPACT_ATOMS: atom_id res chain seq x y z
N ASP A 1 -23.24 -8.48 1.24
CA ASP A 1 -22.24 -9.41 1.83
C ASP A 1 -22.66 -10.88 1.77
N GLY A 2 -23.91 -11.20 1.39
CA GLY A 2 -24.29 -12.58 1.03
C GLY A 2 -24.69 -13.47 2.20
N TYR A 3 -24.66 -12.95 3.43
CA TYR A 3 -24.96 -13.71 4.66
C TYR A 3 -26.32 -13.37 5.28
N GLY A 4 -27.17 -12.57 4.61
CA GLY A 4 -28.55 -12.28 5.05
C GLY A 4 -28.68 -11.40 6.31
N VAL A 5 -27.57 -10.95 6.91
CA VAL A 5 -27.57 -10.07 8.09
C VAL A 5 -27.46 -8.62 7.64
N ARG A 6 -28.34 -7.74 8.15
CA ARG A 6 -28.25 -6.31 7.89
C ARG A 6 -27.03 -5.74 8.63
N GLN A 7 -26.12 -5.10 7.90
CA GLN A 7 -25.00 -4.39 8.50
C GLN A 7 -25.50 -3.21 9.34
N ASN A 8 -25.25 -3.22 10.65
CA ASN A 8 -25.48 -2.08 11.52
C ASN A 8 -24.13 -1.40 11.80
N ILE A 9 -23.81 -0.41 10.96
CA ILE A 9 -22.53 0.31 11.01
C ILE A 9 -22.35 1.04 12.34
N THR A 10 -23.42 1.64 12.87
CA THR A 10 -23.39 2.37 14.14
C THR A 10 -23.04 1.45 15.31
N GLU A 11 -23.67 0.28 15.37
CA GLU A 11 -23.44 -0.70 16.42
C GLU A 11 -22.04 -1.33 16.30
N GLY A 12 -21.60 -1.63 15.08
CA GLY A 12 -20.23 -2.09 14.81
C GLY A 12 -19.17 -1.09 15.28
N ARG A 13 -19.38 0.22 15.04
CA ARG A 13 -18.51 1.29 15.56
C ARG A 13 -18.49 1.32 17.08
N ARG A 14 -19.67 1.21 17.73
CA ARG A 14 -19.78 1.19 19.19
C ARG A 14 -18.96 0.07 19.81
N PHE A 15 -19.06 -1.14 19.26
CA PHE A 15 -18.26 -2.29 19.74
C PHE A 15 -16.77 -2.07 19.55
N LEU A 16 -16.34 -1.52 18.41
CA LEU A 16 -14.92 -1.25 18.15
C LEU A 16 -14.33 -0.28 19.18
N VAL A 17 -15.04 0.82 19.48
CA VAL A 17 -14.62 1.79 20.50
C VAL A 17 -14.54 1.14 21.88
N GLN A 18 -15.54 0.36 22.26
CA GLN A 18 -15.55 -0.34 23.55
C GLN A 18 -14.41 -1.36 23.68
N ALA A 19 -14.12 -2.10 22.61
CA ALA A 19 -12.99 -3.04 22.59
C ALA A 19 -11.66 -2.29 22.74
N ASN A 20 -11.42 -1.25 21.94
CA ASN A 20 -10.20 -0.45 22.03
C ASN A 20 -9.99 0.18 23.41
N ALA A 21 -11.06 0.66 24.05
CA ALA A 21 -10.99 1.20 25.41
C ALA A 21 -10.60 0.13 26.45
N ARG A 22 -11.10 -1.10 26.30
CA ARG A 22 -10.73 -2.23 27.17
C ARG A 22 -9.27 -2.65 26.97
N GLU A 23 -8.81 -2.74 25.73
CA GLU A 23 -7.41 -3.05 25.42
C GLU A 23 -6.45 -2.00 25.99
N LEU A 24 -6.79 -0.71 25.86
CA LEU A 24 -6.00 0.38 26.45
C LEU A 24 -5.96 0.27 27.98
N ALA A 25 -7.11 0.05 28.61
CA ALA A 25 -7.18 -0.11 30.06
C ALA A 25 -6.35 -1.30 30.54
N ALA A 26 -6.41 -2.44 29.85
CA ALA A 26 -5.60 -3.62 30.16
C ALA A 26 -4.10 -3.35 30.02
N GLY A 27 -3.70 -2.65 28.95
CA GLY A 27 -2.30 -2.25 28.74
C GLY A 27 -1.79 -1.31 29.83
N LEU A 28 -2.59 -0.33 30.24
CA LEU A 28 -2.24 0.60 31.32
C LEU A 28 -2.14 -0.10 32.68
N SER A 29 -3.09 -1.00 32.99
CA SER A 29 -3.02 -1.81 34.20
C SER A 29 -1.79 -2.70 34.22
N SER A 30 -1.44 -3.33 33.10
CA SER A 30 -0.22 -4.14 33.01
C SER A 30 1.06 -3.31 33.13
N ALA A 31 1.12 -2.12 32.54
CA ALA A 31 2.26 -1.23 32.64
C ALA A 31 2.45 -0.68 34.07
N SER A 32 1.35 -0.41 34.79
CA SER A 32 1.39 0.01 36.20
C SER A 32 1.96 -1.05 37.14
N VAL A 33 1.81 -2.33 36.80
CA VAL A 33 2.38 -3.46 37.56
C VAL A 33 3.86 -3.67 37.23
N SER A 34 4.33 -3.26 36.05
CA SER A 34 5.69 -3.51 35.57
C SER A 34 6.67 -2.34 35.73
N ASN A 35 6.27 -1.19 36.29
CA ASN A 35 7.09 0.04 36.37
C ASN A 35 7.72 0.47 35.01
N ILE A 36 7.12 0.06 33.90
CA ILE A 36 7.56 0.46 32.56
C ILE A 36 7.00 1.85 32.30
N ALA A 37 7.87 2.81 31.97
CA ALA A 37 7.51 4.19 31.70
C ALA A 37 6.43 4.27 30.60
N THR A 38 5.19 4.51 31.03
CA THR A 38 3.98 4.67 30.21
C THR A 38 4.07 5.80 29.19
N CYS A 39 5.05 6.70 29.35
CA CYS A 39 5.31 7.84 28.45
C CYS A 39 5.74 7.43 27.04
N SER A 40 6.25 6.22 26.82
CA SER A 40 6.66 5.78 25.47
C SER A 40 5.51 5.29 24.59
N TRP A 41 4.36 4.93 25.18
CA TRP A 41 3.22 4.31 24.47
C TRP A 41 2.12 5.31 24.13
N LEU A 42 2.16 6.49 24.75
CA LEU A 42 1.16 7.55 24.62
C LEU A 42 1.77 8.82 24.02
N THR A 43 2.69 8.71 23.05
CA THR A 43 3.10 9.86 22.22
C THR A 43 2.00 10.27 21.24
N TRP A 44 0.76 10.37 21.75
CA TRP A 44 -0.30 11.10 21.07
C TRP A 44 -0.10 12.56 21.45
N SER A 45 0.78 13.26 20.73
CA SER A 45 0.97 14.69 20.90
C SER A 45 -0.27 15.42 20.37
N PRO A 46 -1.13 16.01 21.22
CA PRO A 46 -2.19 16.90 20.76
C PRO A 46 -1.57 18.29 20.68
N HIS A 47 -0.63 18.51 19.75
CA HIS A 47 -0.13 19.85 19.50
C HIS A 47 -1.06 20.52 18.48
N PRO A 48 -1.77 21.61 18.84
CA PRO A 48 -2.28 22.51 17.83
C PRO A 48 -1.06 23.22 17.23
N ILE A 49 -0.58 22.72 16.10
CA ILE A 49 0.41 23.45 15.30
C ILE A 49 -0.25 24.76 14.88
N PRO A 50 0.30 25.94 15.23
CA PRO A 50 -0.21 27.19 14.69
C PRO A 50 0.14 27.22 13.21
N HIS A 51 -0.83 26.97 12.34
CA HIS A 51 -0.66 27.14 10.89
C HIS A 51 -0.59 28.65 10.59
N PRO A 52 0.52 29.19 10.03
CA PRO A 52 0.40 30.39 9.22
C PRO A 52 -0.26 29.96 7.90
N THR A 53 -1.25 30.74 7.50
CA THR A 53 -2.09 30.58 6.32
C THR A 53 -1.35 30.00 5.11
N ASN A 54 -1.63 28.75 4.75
CA ASN A 54 -1.52 28.32 3.36
C ASN A 54 -2.51 27.21 3.05
N ARG A 55 -3.38 27.49 2.09
CA ARG A 55 -4.41 26.57 1.59
C ARG A 55 -3.72 25.33 1.05
N HIS A 56 -3.83 24.20 1.74
CA HIS A 56 -3.48 22.88 1.18
C HIS A 56 -4.69 21.93 1.24
N PRO A 57 -4.86 21.10 0.19
CA PRO A 57 -6.09 20.33 -0.02
C PRO A 57 -6.15 19.12 0.91
N ASN A 58 -7.37 18.77 1.32
CA ASN A 58 -7.76 17.59 2.11
C ASN A 58 -6.74 16.42 2.08
N VAL A 59 -5.94 16.30 3.13
CA VAL A 59 -5.19 15.07 3.43
C VAL A 59 -6.21 13.97 3.74
N PRO A 60 -6.13 12.79 3.11
CA PRO A 60 -7.13 11.73 3.28
C PRO A 60 -6.91 10.98 4.59
N GLY A 61 -7.19 11.64 5.73
CA GLY A 61 -7.24 11.01 7.04
C GLY A 61 -8.29 9.90 7.10
N CYS A 62 -8.04 8.90 7.94
CA CYS A 62 -8.97 7.79 8.17
C CYS A 62 -10.09 8.27 9.11
N PRO A 63 -11.35 8.41 8.65
CA PRO A 63 -12.43 9.01 9.43
C PRO A 63 -13.05 8.01 10.42
N LEU A 64 -12.27 7.06 10.96
CA LEU A 64 -12.80 6.12 11.95
C LEU A 64 -13.11 6.80 13.29
N LEU A 65 -12.52 7.97 13.56
CA LEU A 65 -12.68 8.72 14.82
C LEU A 65 -12.94 10.23 14.60
N SER A 66 -13.37 10.63 13.40
CA SER A 66 -13.56 12.05 13.07
C SER A 66 -14.56 12.75 14.00
N ASP A 67 -15.53 12.02 14.52
CA ASP A 67 -16.55 12.52 15.46
C ASP A 67 -15.97 12.85 16.85
N PHE A 68 -14.73 12.42 17.15
CA PHE A 68 -14.03 12.66 18.41
C PHE A 68 -12.82 13.61 18.28
N GLY A 69 -12.63 14.24 17.12
CA GLY A 69 -11.53 15.21 16.90
C GLY A 69 -10.13 14.60 16.79
N CYS A 70 -9.99 13.29 16.86
CA CYS A 70 -8.70 12.60 16.68
C CYS A 70 -8.48 12.31 15.19
N ASN A 71 -7.80 13.20 14.48
CA ASN A 71 -7.29 12.87 13.15
C ASN A 71 -6.07 11.95 13.34
N VAL A 72 -6.21 10.67 13.03
CA VAL A 72 -5.05 9.78 12.91
C VAL A 72 -4.34 10.21 11.62
N PRO A 73 -3.10 10.74 11.70
CA PRO A 73 -2.35 11.09 10.51
C PRO A 73 -2.31 9.88 9.58
N ALA A 74 -2.39 10.12 8.28
CA ALA A 74 -2.14 9.05 7.32
C ALA A 74 -0.78 8.41 7.68
N PRO A 75 -0.70 7.08 7.86
CA PRO A 75 0.54 6.44 8.26
C PRO A 75 1.65 6.86 7.31
N GLU A 76 2.65 7.59 7.83
CA GLU A 76 3.81 7.96 7.04
C GLU A 76 4.50 6.68 6.56
N ALA A 77 4.96 6.68 5.30
CA ALA A 77 5.68 5.54 4.78
C ALA A 77 6.90 5.26 5.66
N HIS A 78 7.07 4.02 6.10
CA HIS A 78 8.18 3.62 6.96
C HIS A 78 9.52 4.04 6.31
N PRO A 79 10.52 4.58 7.04
CA PRO A 79 11.77 5.04 6.46
C PRO A 79 12.47 3.98 5.59
N ALA A 80 12.34 2.70 5.94
CA ALA A 80 12.82 1.58 5.12
C ALA A 80 12.16 1.52 3.74
N ASN A 81 10.86 1.81 3.63
CA ASN A 81 10.17 1.82 2.34
C ASN A 81 10.70 2.96 1.45
N LYS A 82 10.96 4.13 2.05
CA LYS A 82 11.59 5.26 1.34
C LYS A 82 12.98 4.86 0.83
N PHE A 83 13.80 4.27 1.69
CA PHE A 83 15.11 3.75 1.30
C PHE A 83 15.00 2.75 0.15
N LEU A 84 14.07 1.78 0.20
CA LEU A 84 13.91 0.80 -0.87
C LEU A 84 13.47 1.46 -2.18
N THR A 85 12.52 2.40 -2.15
CA THR A 85 12.11 3.15 -3.34
C THR A 85 13.29 3.92 -3.94
N ASP A 86 14.08 4.61 -3.12
CA ASP A 86 15.22 5.40 -3.57
C ASP A 86 16.36 4.50 -4.09
N TRP A 87 16.62 3.38 -3.39
CA TRP A 87 17.62 2.39 -3.74
C TRP A 87 17.34 1.77 -5.10
N PHE A 88 16.11 1.27 -5.32
CA PHE A 88 15.75 0.62 -6.59
C PHE A 88 15.39 1.64 -7.70
N GLY A 89 15.11 2.90 -7.36
CA GLY A 89 14.88 3.98 -8.33
C GLY A 89 16.16 4.61 -8.86
N SER A 90 17.25 4.56 -8.09
CA SER A 90 18.58 4.96 -8.52
C SER A 90 19.16 3.86 -9.42
N ARG A 91 19.70 4.26 -10.58
CA ARG A 91 20.02 3.43 -11.77
C ARG A 91 20.83 2.13 -11.54
N ASP A 92 21.39 1.93 -10.35
CA ASP A 92 22.15 0.75 -9.92
C ASP A 92 21.33 -0.29 -9.14
N GLY A 93 20.13 0.07 -8.66
CA GLY A 93 19.23 -0.82 -7.94
C GLY A 93 18.18 -1.43 -8.87
N ILE A 94 18.55 -2.05 -9.99
CA ILE A 94 17.54 -2.79 -10.77
C ILE A 94 17.21 -4.07 -10.00
N PRO A 95 15.94 -4.36 -9.64
CA PRO A 95 15.55 -5.58 -8.91
C PRO A 95 16.06 -6.89 -9.54
N GLY A 96 16.31 -6.84 -10.85
CA GLY A 96 16.86 -7.88 -11.70
C GLY A 96 16.21 -7.77 -13.09
N PRO A 97 16.76 -8.43 -14.14
CA PRO A 97 16.19 -8.36 -15.48
C PRO A 97 14.72 -8.81 -15.48
N GLY A 98 13.81 -7.90 -15.81
CA GLY A 98 12.37 -8.16 -15.88
C GLY A 98 11.63 -8.21 -14.54
N LEU A 99 12.29 -7.92 -13.41
CA LEU A 99 11.65 -7.79 -12.10
C LEU A 99 11.19 -6.35 -11.87
N ARG A 100 9.97 -6.20 -11.33
CA ARG A 100 9.27 -4.91 -11.21
C ARG A 100 9.23 -4.43 -9.77
N LEU A 101 9.04 -3.12 -9.58
CA LEU A 101 8.67 -2.55 -8.29
C LEU A 101 7.15 -2.46 -8.15
N CYS A 102 6.67 -2.49 -6.91
CA CYS A 102 5.27 -2.19 -6.62
C CYS A 102 4.96 -0.75 -7.02
N SER A 103 3.89 -0.54 -7.78
CA SER A 103 3.50 0.80 -8.28
C SER A 103 3.01 1.75 -7.18
N HIS A 104 2.69 1.23 -5.99
CA HIS A 104 2.43 2.10 -4.83
C HIS A 104 3.73 2.72 -4.33
N VAL A 105 3.88 4.04 -4.51
CA VAL A 105 5.12 4.79 -4.21
C VAL A 105 5.61 4.68 -2.76
N GLY A 106 4.72 4.43 -1.81
CA GLY A 106 5.06 4.22 -0.40
C GLY A 106 5.48 2.79 -0.03
N CYS A 107 5.55 1.87 -1.01
CA CYS A 107 5.88 0.46 -0.77
C CYS A 107 7.36 0.15 -0.96
N GLY A 108 7.94 0.52 -2.11
CA GLY A 108 9.35 0.24 -2.44
C GLY A 108 9.70 -1.24 -2.64
N ARG A 109 8.74 -2.17 -2.55
CA ARG A 109 9.00 -3.62 -2.65
C ARG A 109 9.31 -4.04 -4.09
N PRO A 110 10.45 -4.73 -4.33
CA PRO A 110 10.73 -5.40 -5.60
C PRO A 110 10.06 -6.77 -5.70
N GLU A 111 9.78 -7.21 -6.93
CA GLU A 111 9.47 -8.61 -7.22
C GLU A 111 10.66 -9.48 -6.85
N THR A 112 10.39 -10.62 -6.24
CA THR A 112 11.42 -11.66 -6.00
C THR A 112 11.39 -12.73 -7.09
N ARG A 113 10.26 -12.84 -7.80
CA ARG A 113 10.03 -13.75 -8.92
C ARG A 113 9.26 -13.02 -10.02
N ARG A 114 9.52 -13.39 -11.27
CA ARG A 114 8.82 -12.80 -12.43
C ARG A 114 7.30 -12.98 -12.28
N HIS A 115 6.56 -11.89 -12.50
CA HIS A 115 5.10 -11.88 -12.47
C HIS A 115 4.48 -12.27 -11.11
N GLU A 116 5.22 -12.10 -10.01
CA GLU A 116 4.68 -12.23 -8.65
C GLU A 116 3.61 -11.17 -8.39
N PHE A 117 3.76 -9.98 -8.99
CA PHE A 117 2.84 -8.87 -8.76
C PHE A 117 1.60 -8.94 -9.64
N ARG A 118 0.48 -8.52 -9.07
CA ARG A 118 -0.80 -8.47 -9.78
C ARG A 118 -0.93 -7.14 -10.53
N ARG A 119 -1.33 -7.21 -11.80
CA ARG A 119 -1.64 -6.04 -12.61
C ARG A 119 -3.00 -5.44 -12.26
N CYS A 120 -3.17 -4.14 -12.47
CA CYS A 120 -4.50 -3.55 -12.49
C CYS A 120 -5.34 -4.23 -13.58
N SER A 121 -6.52 -4.72 -13.23
CA SER A 121 -7.40 -5.44 -14.17
C SER A 121 -8.00 -4.54 -15.25
N VAL A 122 -8.00 -3.22 -15.04
CA VAL A 122 -8.56 -2.25 -15.99
C VAL A 122 -7.51 -1.84 -17.02
N CYS A 123 -6.40 -1.25 -16.57
CA CYS A 123 -5.39 -0.72 -17.49
C CYS A 123 -4.24 -1.68 -17.78
N GLY A 124 -3.99 -2.69 -16.94
CA GLY A 124 -2.84 -3.59 -17.09
C GLY A 124 -1.45 -2.97 -16.88
N ALA A 125 -1.34 -1.63 -16.82
CA ALA A 125 -0.07 -0.89 -16.85
C ALA A 125 0.70 -0.90 -15.52
N VAL A 126 -0.02 -0.89 -14.39
CA VAL A 126 0.57 -0.85 -13.03
C VAL A 126 0.55 -2.23 -12.36
N ASN A 127 1.49 -2.49 -11.47
CA ASN A 127 1.70 -3.78 -10.80
C ASN A 127 1.74 -3.61 -9.27
N TYR A 128 1.04 -4.46 -8.52
CA TYR A 128 0.95 -4.38 -7.06
C TYR A 128 1.36 -5.69 -6.39
N CYS A 129 2.15 -5.58 -5.34
CA CYS A 129 2.53 -6.73 -4.50
C CYS A 129 1.35 -7.30 -3.68
N SER A 130 0.30 -6.51 -3.46
CA SER A 130 -0.87 -6.89 -2.67
C SER A 130 -2.11 -6.10 -3.04
N ARG A 131 -3.29 -6.62 -2.65
CA ARG A 131 -4.56 -5.88 -2.77
C ARG A 131 -4.59 -4.61 -1.91
N ALA A 132 -3.88 -4.59 -0.77
CA ALA A 132 -3.77 -3.42 0.07
C ALA A 132 -3.05 -2.26 -0.65
N CYS A 133 -1.91 -2.55 -1.30
CA CYS A 133 -1.18 -1.55 -2.09
C CYS A 133 -2.03 -1.02 -3.25
N GLN A 134 -2.78 -1.90 -3.94
CA GLN A 134 -3.71 -1.49 -4.99
C GLN A 134 -4.79 -0.54 -4.44
N ALA A 135 -5.43 -0.88 -3.32
CA ALA A 135 -6.51 -0.08 -2.75
C ALA A 135 -6.04 1.31 -2.29
N LEU A 136 -4.85 1.38 -1.68
CA LEU A 136 -4.25 2.65 -1.26
C LEU A 136 -3.90 3.51 -2.48
N ASP A 137 -3.21 2.95 -3.47
CA ASP A 137 -2.84 3.68 -4.68
C ASP A 137 -4.07 4.14 -5.48
N TRP A 138 -5.12 3.31 -5.53
CA TRP A 138 -6.41 3.68 -6.11
C TRP A 138 -7.03 4.91 -5.45
N LYS A 139 -7.03 4.96 -4.12
CA LYS A 139 -7.57 6.09 -3.35
C LYS A 139 -6.76 7.37 -3.56
N LEU A 140 -5.44 7.25 -3.70
CA LEU A 140 -4.52 8.38 -3.74
C LEU A 140 -4.33 8.99 -5.14
N ARG A 141 -4.23 8.15 -6.17
CA ARG A 141 -3.85 8.62 -7.52
C ARG A 141 -4.46 7.80 -8.65
N HIS A 142 -4.32 6.47 -8.60
CA HIS A 142 -4.52 5.64 -9.79
C HIS A 142 -5.93 5.73 -10.38
N LYS A 143 -6.95 5.96 -9.56
CA LYS A 143 -8.34 6.14 -10.02
C LYS A 143 -8.49 7.25 -11.07
N ALA A 144 -7.71 8.32 -10.98
CA ALA A 144 -7.80 9.45 -11.91
C ALA A 144 -7.05 9.19 -13.23
N GLU A 145 -6.04 8.31 -13.22
CA GLU A 145 -5.15 8.03 -14.35
C GLU A 145 -5.48 6.71 -15.06
N CYS A 146 -6.33 5.87 -14.46
CA CYS A 146 -6.62 4.54 -14.97
C CYS A 146 -7.55 4.59 -16.19
N ALA A 147 -7.04 4.15 -17.34
CA ALA A 147 -7.83 3.93 -18.55
C ALA A 147 -7.54 2.54 -19.13
N PRO A 148 -8.54 1.85 -19.73
CA PRO A 148 -8.29 0.61 -20.45
C PRO A 148 -7.26 0.81 -21.56
N VAL A 149 -6.32 -0.14 -21.67
CA VAL A 149 -5.44 -0.19 -22.84
C VAL A 149 -6.25 -0.81 -23.97
N GLU A 150 -6.61 0.00 -24.97
CA GLU A 150 -7.05 -0.49 -26.29
C GLU A 150 -5.93 -1.38 -26.84
N ARG A 151 -6.21 -2.68 -26.94
CA ARG A 151 -5.26 -3.69 -27.41
C ARG A 151 -5.14 -3.55 -28.93
N TRP A 152 -4.25 -2.69 -29.41
CA TRP A 152 -3.75 -2.81 -30.77
C TRP A 152 -2.96 -4.12 -30.83
N LEU A 153 -3.57 -5.12 -31.46
CA LEU A 153 -2.91 -6.37 -31.82
C LEU A 153 -1.95 -6.05 -32.96
N ASP A 154 -0.67 -5.88 -32.66
CA ASP A 154 0.35 -6.05 -33.70
C ASP A 154 0.56 -7.56 -33.85
N GLU A 155 -0.09 -8.10 -34.88
CA GLU A 155 0.09 -9.45 -35.39
C GLU A 155 1.52 -9.68 -35.90
N GLU A 156 2.00 -10.87 -35.55
CA GLU A 156 2.77 -11.81 -36.39
C GLU A 156 4.11 -11.37 -37.01
N GLY A 157 5.17 -12.02 -36.50
CA GLY A 157 6.48 -12.03 -37.14
C GLY A 157 7.50 -12.92 -36.45
N VAL A 158 7.13 -14.11 -35.96
CA VAL A 158 8.10 -15.18 -35.62
C VAL A 158 8.03 -16.24 -36.71
N GLY A 159 8.91 -16.10 -37.70
CA GLY A 159 9.23 -17.14 -38.68
C GLY A 159 10.75 -17.23 -38.79
N GLY A 160 11.32 -18.37 -38.42
CA GLY A 160 12.76 -18.60 -38.49
C GLY A 160 13.23 -19.73 -37.58
N ASP A 161 12.63 -20.91 -37.78
CA ASP A 161 13.19 -22.19 -37.35
C ASP A 161 14.51 -22.42 -38.11
N GLY A 162 15.59 -22.76 -37.42
CA GLY A 162 16.93 -22.72 -37.99
C GLY A 162 18.01 -23.24 -37.07
N MET A 163 17.82 -24.46 -36.56
CA MET A 163 18.92 -25.26 -36.03
C MET A 163 18.53 -26.73 -36.10
N ASP A 164 19.03 -27.47 -37.11
CA ASP A 164 19.79 -28.68 -36.80
C ASP A 164 20.53 -29.26 -38.02
N GLU A 165 21.66 -29.88 -37.67
CA GLU A 165 22.33 -30.98 -38.34
C GLU A 165 23.36 -30.70 -39.45
N VAL A 166 24.58 -30.38 -38.98
CA VAL A 166 25.84 -30.75 -39.63
C VAL A 166 25.99 -32.29 -39.62
N ILE A 167 25.84 -32.92 -40.78
CA ILE A 167 26.39 -34.26 -41.04
C ILE A 167 27.67 -34.08 -41.86
N ALA A 168 28.77 -34.54 -41.28
CA ALA A 168 30.04 -34.73 -41.95
C ALA A 168 30.03 -36.07 -42.68
N GLU A 169 30.48 -36.11 -43.93
CA GLU A 169 30.97 -37.36 -44.52
C GLU A 169 32.12 -37.10 -45.50
N SER A 170 33.22 -37.80 -45.19
CA SER A 170 34.45 -38.20 -45.91
C SER A 170 34.79 -37.61 -47.28
#